data_AF-A0AAV3XNY1-F1
#
_entry.id   AF-A0AAV3XNY1-F1
#
_cell.length_a   1.000
_cell.length_b   1.000
_cell.length_c   1.000
_cell.angle_alpha   90.00
_cell.angle_beta   90.00
_cell.angle_gamma   90.00
#
_symmetry.space_group_name_H-M   'P 1'
#
loop_
_entity.id
_entity.type
_entity.pdbx_description
1 polymer ?
#
loop_
_entity_poly.entity_id
_entity_poly.type
_entity_poly.pdbx_seq_one_letter_code
_entity_poly.pdbx_strand_id
1 'polypeptide(L)'
;MKFVLRVKEYPYIQEESSDYTRVSELGLLPGNSWFLTSVKVTKQKGFGQFNVAGYWRRKYRGKVEDEGWYLLTNLGRYQPAIAAFKCLE
;
A
#
# COMPACT_ATOMS: atom_id res chain seq x y z
N MET A 1 -2.08 7.39 17.82
CA MET A 1 -2.05 5.94 17.53
C MET A 1 -1.51 5.73 16.13
N LYS A 2 -0.54 4.83 15.93
CA LYS A 2 0.07 4.54 14.62
C LYS A 2 -0.36 3.15 14.17
N PHE A 3 -0.65 2.96 12.88
CA PHE A 3 -1.08 1.66 12.36
C PHE A 3 -0.50 1.36 10.98
N VAL A 4 -0.43 0.08 10.66
CA VAL A 4 -0.17 -0.44 9.31
C VAL A 4 -1.10 -1.62 9.08
N LEU A 5 -1.85 -1.61 7.99
CA LEU A 5 -2.82 -2.65 7.64
C LEU A 5 -2.55 -3.16 6.22
N ARG A 6 -2.41 -4.47 6.05
CA ARG A 6 -2.38 -5.08 4.71
C ARG A 6 -3.78 -5.06 4.13
N VAL A 7 -3.91 -4.49 2.95
CA VAL A 7 -5.15 -4.49 2.16
C VAL A 7 -4.97 -5.40 0.94
N LYS A 8 -6.05 -6.06 0.53
CA LYS A 8 -6.09 -6.80 -0.75
C LYS A 8 -6.00 -5.81 -1.92
N GLU A 9 -5.84 -6.30 -3.15
CA GLU A 9 -5.68 -5.48 -4.37
C GLU A 9 -6.91 -4.67 -4.83
N TYR A 10 -8.05 -4.84 -4.15
CA TYR A 10 -9.33 -4.24 -4.57
C TYR A 10 -9.65 -2.79 -4.14
N PRO A 11 -8.89 -2.06 -3.31
CA PRO A 11 -9.25 -0.70 -2.94
C PRO A 11 -9.00 0.28 -4.09
N TYR A 12 -9.88 1.26 -4.18
CA TYR A 12 -9.71 2.44 -5.03
C TYR A 12 -8.98 3.52 -4.25
N ILE A 13 -8.08 4.23 -4.89
CA ILE A 13 -7.43 5.41 -4.34
C ILE A 13 -7.68 6.62 -5.22
N GLN A 14 -7.62 7.80 -4.60
CA GLN A 14 -7.69 9.08 -5.26
C GLN A 14 -6.56 9.97 -4.76
N GLU A 15 -5.69 10.38 -5.68
CA GLU A 15 -4.63 11.36 -5.41
C GLU A 15 -5.14 12.75 -5.79
N GLU A 16 -4.99 13.73 -4.88
CA GLU A 16 -5.18 15.18 -5.14
C GLU A 16 -6.22 15.53 -6.23
N SER A 17 -7.47 15.10 -6.05
CA SER A 17 -8.60 15.39 -6.97
C SER A 17 -8.58 14.72 -8.35
N SER A 18 -7.65 13.80 -8.61
CA SER A 18 -7.67 12.93 -9.80
C SER A 18 -8.85 11.95 -9.77
N ASP A 19 -9.05 11.19 -10.85
CA ASP A 19 -10.03 10.10 -10.84
C ASP A 19 -9.62 8.97 -9.88
N TYR A 20 -10.62 8.21 -9.43
CA TYR A 20 -10.34 7.03 -8.61
C TYR A 20 -9.72 5.92 -9.47
N THR A 21 -8.49 5.53 -9.14
CA THR A 21 -7.80 4.39 -9.76
C THR A 21 -7.70 3.23 -8.79
N ARG A 22 -7.57 2.01 -9.30
CA ARG A 22 -7.36 0.84 -8.44
C ARG A 22 -5.92 0.79 -7.96
N VAL A 23 -5.72 0.35 -6.73
CA VAL A 23 -4.37 0.17 -6.19
C VAL A 23 -3.55 -0.86 -7.01
N SER A 24 -4.20 -1.86 -7.58
CA SER A 24 -3.57 -2.82 -8.51
C SER A 24 -3.07 -2.19 -9.81
N GLU A 25 -3.66 -1.07 -10.26
CA GLU A 25 -3.27 -0.38 -11.50
C GLU A 25 -2.00 0.47 -11.33
N LEU A 26 -1.54 0.66 -10.09
CA LEU A 26 -0.30 1.39 -9.78
C LEU A 26 0.97 0.64 -10.15
N GLY A 27 0.85 -0.56 -10.74
CA GLY A 27 1.97 -1.28 -11.34
C GLY A 27 2.95 -1.84 -10.31
N LEU A 28 2.45 -2.49 -9.26
CA LEU A 28 3.30 -3.21 -8.32
C LEU A 28 3.77 -4.53 -8.97
N LEU A 29 5.09 -4.73 -9.03
CA LEU A 29 5.75 -5.86 -9.66
C LEU A 29 6.87 -6.39 -8.75
N PRO A 30 7.24 -7.68 -8.82
CA PRO A 30 8.31 -8.24 -8.01
C PRO A 30 9.62 -7.43 -8.10
N GLY A 31 10.04 -6.84 -6.98
CA GLY A 31 11.26 -6.06 -6.86
C GLY A 31 11.08 -4.55 -6.95
N ASN A 32 9.85 -4.04 -7.16
CA ASN A 32 9.56 -2.62 -7.02
C ASN A 32 8.78 -2.32 -5.73
N SER A 33 8.75 -1.03 -5.39
CA SER A 33 8.02 -0.50 -4.24
C SER A 33 7.73 0.97 -4.45
N TRP A 34 6.64 1.47 -3.88
CA TRP A 34 6.22 2.86 -3.99
C TRP A 34 5.49 3.30 -2.72
N PHE A 35 5.33 4.61 -2.56
CA PHE A 35 4.68 5.18 -1.39
C PHE A 35 3.92 6.45 -1.77
N LEU A 36 2.62 6.46 -1.51
CA LEU A 36 1.72 7.58 -1.76
C LEU A 36 1.25 8.14 -0.43
N THR A 37 1.16 9.46 -0.36
CA THR A 37 0.78 10.19 0.86
C THR A 37 -0.55 10.90 0.69
N SER A 38 -1.34 10.96 1.76
CA SER A 38 -2.61 11.70 1.80
C SER A 38 -3.60 11.31 0.71
N VAL A 39 -3.60 10.04 0.32
CA VAL A 39 -4.53 9.51 -0.69
C VAL A 39 -5.85 9.14 -0.05
N LYS A 40 -6.95 9.44 -0.73
CA LYS A 40 -8.27 9.03 -0.25
C LYS A 40 -8.50 7.59 -0.64
N VAL A 41 -8.79 6.74 0.34
CA VAL A 41 -8.96 5.30 0.13
C VAL A 41 -10.44 4.94 0.19
N THR A 42 -10.90 4.23 -0.83
CA THR A 42 -12.29 3.82 -1.08
C THR A 42 -13.24 4.96 -1.49
N LYS A 43 -14.32 4.59 -2.19
CA LYS A 43 -15.42 5.49 -2.57
C LYS A 43 -16.48 5.65 -1.47
N GLN A 44 -16.33 4.96 -0.33
CA GLN A 44 -17.34 4.94 0.73
C GLN A 44 -17.28 6.20 1.60
N LYS A 45 -18.45 6.79 1.89
CA LYS A 45 -18.55 7.94 2.82
C LYS A 45 -18.11 7.50 4.22
N GLY A 46 -17.18 8.24 4.82
CA GLY A 46 -16.64 7.99 6.16
C GLY A 46 -15.16 7.58 6.20
N PHE A 47 -14.57 7.21 5.05
CA PHE A 47 -13.13 6.98 4.96
C PHE A 47 -12.37 8.29 4.69
N GLY A 48 -11.32 8.52 5.50
CA GLY A 48 -10.43 9.67 5.40
C GLY A 48 -9.30 9.49 4.39
N GLN A 49 -8.33 10.40 4.44
CA GLN A 49 -7.07 10.28 3.71
C GLN A 49 -6.05 9.49 4.53
N PHE A 50 -5.29 8.63 3.85
CA PHE A 50 -4.27 7.79 4.45
C PHE A 50 -3.05 7.72 3.53
N ASN A 51 -1.95 7.17 4.03
CA ASN A 51 -0.79 6.85 3.21
C ASN A 51 -0.90 5.39 2.75
N VAL A 52 -0.43 5.12 1.54
CA VAL A 52 -0.44 3.79 0.93
C VAL A 52 0.96 3.41 0.51
N ALA A 53 1.44 2.25 0.96
CA ALA A 53 2.73 1.70 0.54
C ALA A 53 2.50 0.45 -0.31
N GLY A 54 3.12 0.41 -1.49
CA GLY A 54 3.25 -0.80 -2.29
C GLY A 54 4.63 -1.42 -2.08
N TYR A 55 4.70 -2.71 -1.80
CA TYR A 55 5.95 -3.45 -1.66
C TYR A 55 5.82 -4.85 -2.22
N TRP A 56 6.65 -5.20 -3.21
CA TRP A 56 6.78 -6.59 -3.64
C TRP A 56 8.22 -7.02 -3.56
N ARG A 57 8.49 -7.99 -2.68
CA ARG A 57 9.82 -8.56 -2.56
C ARG A 57 10.19 -9.28 -3.87
N ARG A 58 11.39 -8.99 -4.39
CA ARG A 58 11.95 -9.68 -5.55
C ARG A 58 12.09 -11.18 -5.26
N LYS A 59 11.82 -12.02 -6.26
CA LYS A 59 12.01 -13.47 -6.18
C LYS A 59 13.48 -13.79 -5.97
N TYR A 60 13.80 -14.45 -4.86
CA TYR A 60 15.13 -14.99 -4.58
C TYR A 60 15.00 -16.47 -4.20
N ARG A 61 15.80 -17.33 -4.85
CA ARG A 61 15.90 -18.77 -4.56
C ARG A 61 14.54 -19.50 -4.48
N GLY A 62 13.59 -19.13 -5.34
CA GLY A 62 12.30 -19.80 -5.46
C GLY A 62 11.25 -19.47 -4.40
N LYS A 63 11.56 -18.68 -3.37
CA LYS A 63 10.57 -18.20 -2.39
C LYS A 63 10.09 -16.80 -2.78
N VAL A 64 8.83 -16.66 -3.15
CA VAL A 64 8.17 -15.38 -3.39
C VAL A 64 6.75 -15.45 -2.82
N GLU A 65 6.26 -14.33 -2.30
CA GLU A 65 4.82 -14.15 -2.09
C GLU A 65 4.15 -14.12 -3.48
N ASP A 66 3.04 -14.83 -3.62
CA ASP A 66 2.27 -14.86 -4.87
C ASP A 66 1.72 -13.48 -5.25
N GLU A 67 1.60 -12.57 -4.26
CA GLU A 67 1.07 -11.22 -4.42
C GLU A 67 1.96 -10.18 -3.73
N GLY A 68 1.98 -8.96 -4.28
CA GLY A 68 2.60 -7.82 -3.64
C GLY A 68 1.81 -7.34 -2.41
N TRP A 69 2.48 -6.65 -1.50
CA TRP A 69 1.86 -6.06 -0.32
C TRP A 69 1.40 -4.64 -0.64
N TYR A 70 0.13 -4.37 -0.35
CA TYR A 70 -0.42 -3.04 -0.32
C TYR A 70 -0.79 -2.72 1.12
N LEU A 71 -0.20 -1.66 1.65
CA LEU A 71 -0.29 -1.31 3.06
C LEU A 71 -0.94 0.05 3.22
N LEU A 72 -2.02 0.10 3.99
CA LEU A 72 -2.64 1.33 4.45
C LEU A 72 -2.02 1.75 5.78
N THR A 73 -1.58 3.01 5.89
CA THR A 73 -0.91 3.49 7.09
C THR A 73 -1.10 4.98 7.32
N ASN A 74 -0.95 5.42 8.57
CA ASN A 74 -0.78 6.83 8.93
C ASN A 74 0.67 7.20 9.25
N LEU A 75 1.63 6.29 8.99
CA LEU A 75 3.06 6.58 9.09
C LEU A 75 3.47 7.46 7.91
N GLY A 76 4.17 8.55 8.18
CA GLY A 76 4.54 9.54 7.15
C GLY A 76 5.69 9.13 6.23
N ARG A 77 6.21 7.91 6.33
CA ARG A 77 7.38 7.46 5.55
C ARG A 77 7.26 5.98 5.19
N TYR A 78 7.76 5.65 4.01
CA TYR A 78 7.83 4.29 3.47
C TYR A 78 8.59 3.30 4.38
N GLN A 79 9.83 3.63 4.76
CA GLN A 79 10.70 2.72 5.53
C GLN A 79 10.05 2.25 6.86
N PRO A 80 9.53 3.15 7.72
CA PRO A 80 8.79 2.75 8.91
C PRO A 80 7.55 1.89 8.62
N ALA A 81 6.83 2.15 7.52
CA ALA A 81 5.63 1.38 7.19
C ALA A 81 5.96 -0.08 6.86
N ILE A 82 6.97 -0.30 6.02
CA ILE A 82 7.43 -1.66 5.68
C ILE A 82 8.05 -2.35 6.89
N ALA A 83 8.86 -1.64 7.69
CA ALA A 83 9.48 -2.20 8.88
C ALA A 83 8.44 -2.62 9.93
N ALA A 84 7.43 -1.78 10.17
CA ALA A 84 6.36 -2.09 11.11
C ALA A 84 5.54 -3.29 10.64
N PHE A 85 5.22 -3.40 9.35
CA PHE A 85 4.50 -4.56 8.82
C PHE A 85 5.31 -5.86 8.95
N LYS A 86 6.61 -5.84 8.59
CA LYS A 86 7.49 -7.01 8.71
C LYS A 86 7.70 -7.51 10.13
N CYS A 87 7.51 -6.65 11.14
CA CYS A 87 7.62 -7.03 12.55
C CYS A 87 6.32 -7.69 13.07
N LEU A 88 5.21 -7.53 12.35
CA LEU A 88 3.90 -8.06 12.71
C LEU A 88 3.60 -9.43 12.10
N GLU A 89 4.31 -9.84 11.04
CA GLU A 89 4.23 -11.17 10.41
C GLU A 89 5.23 -12.18 10.99
#